data_AF-A0A2P8HUB7-F1
#
_entry.id   AF-A0A2P8HUB7-F1
#
_cell.length_a   1.000
_cell.length_b   1.000
_cell.length_c   1.000
_cell.angle_alpha   90.00
_cell.angle_beta   90.00
_cell.angle_gamma   90.00
#
_symmetry.space_group_name_H-M   'P 1'
#
loop_
_entity.id
_entity.type
_entity.pdbx_description
1 polymer ?
#
loop_
_entity_poly.entity_id
_entity_poly.type
_entity_poly.pdbx_seq_one_letter_code
_entity_poly.pdbx_strand_id
1 'polypeptide(L)'
;MKVLKLHPLMTISLLQMQIQRLLFCNVAVYVRSSLANAFDTLQDAGFEQEVLIEFPIDETLSLREFEEEVEERFNFSLELCNKDNKPFMNKSQHLFQIACPPTDRKDDRNYQLDISLDMLMNNNRQSPQQNMW
;
A
#
# COMPACT_ATOMS: atom_id res chain seq x y z
N MET A 1 12.81 0.29 -4.90
CA MET A 1 12.67 0.87 -3.56
C MET A 1 11.92 2.18 -3.68
N LYS A 2 10.74 2.27 -3.08
CA LYS A 2 9.90 3.47 -3.09
C LYS A 2 10.33 4.39 -1.96
N VAL A 3 10.39 5.70 -2.23
CA VAL A 3 10.82 6.70 -1.25
C VAL A 3 9.78 7.80 -1.21
N LEU A 4 9.19 8.00 -0.04
CA LEU A 4 8.26 9.08 0.24
C LEU A 4 9.06 10.32 0.65
N LYS A 5 8.97 11.39 -0.14
CA LYS A 5 9.65 12.66 0.14
C LYS A 5 8.69 13.61 0.84
N LEU A 6 9.04 14.04 2.05
CA LEU A 6 8.22 14.92 2.87
C LEU A 6 8.94 16.25 3.06
N HIS A 7 8.34 17.34 2.60
CA HIS A 7 8.86 18.69 2.78
C HIS A 7 7.83 19.50 3.58
N PRO A 8 8.22 20.35 4.55
CA PRO A 8 7.26 21.09 5.36
C PRO A 8 6.28 21.93 4.52
N LEU A 9 6.78 22.56 3.45
CA LEU A 9 5.95 23.36 2.52
C LEU A 9 5.18 22.53 1.47
N MET A 10 5.28 21.20 1.49
CA MET A 10 4.48 20.36 0.59
C MET A 10 3.01 20.44 1.01
N THR A 11 2.10 20.57 0.05
CA THR A 11 0.66 20.54 0.34
C THR A 11 0.14 19.12 0.55
N ILE A 12 -0.98 18.98 1.26
CA ILE A 12 -1.68 17.71 1.40
C ILE A 12 -1.98 17.07 0.04
N SER A 13 -2.44 17.86 -0.93
CA SER A 13 -2.68 17.39 -2.31
C SER A 13 -1.43 16.81 -2.98
N LEU A 14 -0.25 17.42 -2.78
CA LEU A 14 1.01 16.90 -3.30
C LEU A 14 1.43 15.60 -2.61
N LEU A 15 1.22 15.47 -1.30
CA LEU A 15 1.43 14.22 -0.57
C LEU A 15 0.53 13.11 -1.13
N GLN A 16 -0.77 13.40 -1.31
CA GLN A 16 -1.73 12.46 -1.87
C GLN A 16 -1.32 11.99 -3.28
N MET A 17 -0.92 12.92 -4.16
CA MET A 17 -0.43 12.59 -5.50
C MET A 17 0.84 11.73 -5.47
N GLN A 18 1.75 12.01 -4.54
CA GLN A 18 2.98 11.24 -4.38
C GLN A 18 2.68 9.81 -3.93
N ILE A 19 1.83 9.63 -2.92
CA ILE A 19 1.38 8.31 -2.46
C ILE A 19 0.67 7.56 -3.59
N GLN A 20 -0.19 8.23 -4.35
CA GLN A 20 -0.85 7.61 -5.50
C GLN A 20 0.13 7.10 -6.56
N ARG A 21 1.21 7.84 -6.82
CA ARG A 21 2.25 7.42 -7.76
C ARG A 21 3.13 6.29 -7.22
N LEU A 22 3.42 6.29 -5.93
CA LEU A 22 4.27 5.27 -5.31
C LEU A 22 3.49 3.97 -5.08
N LEU A 23 2.27 4.04 -4.57
CA LEU A 23 1.50 2.91 -4.06
C LEU A 23 0.26 2.55 -4.90
N PHE A 24 -0.02 3.29 -5.98
CA PHE A 24 -1.17 3.05 -6.88
C PHE A 24 -2.54 3.08 -6.21
N CYS A 25 -2.65 3.73 -5.05
CA CYS A 25 -3.87 3.90 -4.28
C CYS A 25 -4.08 5.36 -3.88
N ASN A 26 -5.32 5.72 -3.58
CA ASN A 26 -5.62 7.04 -3.04
C ASN A 26 -5.34 7.05 -1.54
N VAL A 27 -5.34 8.24 -0.93
CA VAL A 27 -5.10 8.37 0.51
C VAL A 27 -5.87 9.56 1.07
N ALA A 28 -6.51 9.35 2.22
CA ALA A 28 -7.07 10.41 3.04
C ALA A 28 -6.04 10.81 4.11
N VAL A 29 -5.89 12.11 4.35
CA VAL A 29 -4.97 12.64 5.37
C VAL A 29 -5.77 13.28 6.47
N TYR A 30 -5.46 12.95 7.72
CA TYR A 30 -6.15 13.45 8.89
C TYR A 30 -5.20 14.22 9.79
N VAL A 31 -5.67 15.37 10.27
CA VAL A 31 -4.97 16.24 11.21
C VAL A 31 -5.90 16.45 12.39
N ARG A 32 -5.45 16.07 13.59
CA ARG A 32 -6.26 16.18 14.82
C ARG A 32 -7.67 15.60 14.65
N SER A 33 -7.74 14.38 14.10
CA SER A 33 -8.98 13.64 13.84
C SER A 33 -9.94 14.27 12.82
N SER A 34 -9.50 15.27 12.06
CA SER A 34 -10.28 15.94 11.01
C SER A 34 -9.63 15.73 9.65
N LEU A 35 -10.43 15.60 8.58
CA LEU A 35 -9.88 15.49 7.23
C LEU A 35 -9.12 16.79 6.87
N ALA A 36 -7.87 16.65 6.46
CA ALA A 36 -7.02 17.79 6.13
C ALA A 36 -7.47 18.48 4.84
N ASN A 37 -7.29 19.81 4.75
CA ASN A 37 -7.56 20.53 3.52
C ASN A 37 -6.44 20.28 2.51
N ALA A 38 -6.81 20.04 1.25
CA ALA A 38 -5.88 19.76 0.17
C ALA A 38 -4.80 20.84 -0.07
N PHE A 39 -5.09 22.09 0.32
CA PHE A 39 -4.17 23.23 0.19
C PHE A 39 -3.32 23.49 1.43
N ASP A 40 -3.63 22.88 2.58
CA ASP A 40 -2.81 23.00 3.78
C ASP A 40 -1.42 22.40 3.51
N THR A 41 -0.41 22.96 4.15
CA THR A 41 0.95 22.40 4.09
C THR A 41 1.11 21.25 5.09
N LEU A 42 2.13 20.42 4.92
CA LEU A 42 2.49 19.41 5.93
C LEU A 42 2.83 20.08 7.26
N GLN A 43 3.44 21.26 7.23
CA GLN A 43 3.70 22.04 8.45
C GLN A 43 2.39 22.41 9.17
N ASP A 44 1.37 22.87 8.44
CA ASP A 44 0.04 23.15 9.02
C ASP A 44 -0.62 21.88 9.58
N ALA A 45 -0.29 20.73 8.99
CA ALA A 45 -0.74 19.40 9.39
C ALA A 45 0.00 18.81 10.62
N GLY A 46 0.99 19.51 11.17
CA GLY A 46 1.76 19.07 12.34
C GLY A 46 3.08 18.37 12.00
N PHE A 47 3.53 18.42 10.75
CA PHE A 47 4.86 17.95 10.38
C PHE A 47 5.94 18.90 10.92
N GLU A 48 6.64 18.45 11.96
CA GLU A 48 7.57 19.30 12.72
C GLU A 48 8.96 19.44 12.08
N GLN A 49 9.23 18.73 10.97
CA GLN A 49 10.55 18.74 10.36
C GLN A 49 10.78 20.01 9.53
N GLU A 50 11.92 20.65 9.75
CA GLU A 50 12.28 21.91 9.08
C GLU A 50 12.85 21.71 7.66
N VAL A 51 13.19 20.46 7.30
CA VAL A 51 13.88 20.12 6.06
C VAL A 51 13.18 18.99 5.31
N LEU A 52 13.57 18.79 4.05
CA LEU A 52 13.16 17.63 3.26
C LEU A 52 13.62 16.33 3.94
N ILE A 53 12.67 15.43 4.18
CA ILE A 53 12.94 14.07 4.65
C ILE A 53 12.66 13.08 3.52
N GLU A 54 13.59 12.14 3.32
CA GLU A 54 13.40 10.99 2.45
C GLU A 54 13.08 9.77 3.32
N PHE A 55 11.81 9.35 3.29
CA PHE A 55 11.32 8.22 4.05
C PHE A 55 11.22 6.97 3.16
N PRO A 56 12.10 5.97 3.32
CA PRO A 56 12.04 4.74 2.55
C PRO A 56 10.81 3.93 2.94
N ILE A 57 9.99 3.54 1.97
CA ILE A 57 8.81 2.71 2.22
C ILE A 57 9.23 1.24 2.22
N ASP A 58 8.98 0.54 3.33
CA ASP A 58 9.03 -0.91 3.38
C ASP A 58 7.74 -1.49 2.81
N GLU A 59 7.83 -2.03 1.59
CA GLU A 59 6.67 -2.58 0.88
C GLU A 59 6.17 -3.90 1.48
N THR A 60 6.91 -4.49 2.42
CA THR A 60 6.52 -5.72 3.14
C THR A 60 5.59 -5.46 4.30
N LEU A 61 5.40 -4.20 4.72
CA LEU A 61 4.44 -3.84 5.76
C LEU A 61 3.00 -4.09 5.28
N SER A 62 2.14 -4.44 6.24
CA SER A 62 0.70 -4.35 6.06
C SER A 62 0.25 -2.89 5.94
N LEU A 63 -0.95 -2.67 5.38
CA LEU A 63 -1.53 -1.32 5.28
C LEU A 63 -1.58 -0.65 6.65
N ARG A 64 -1.99 -1.40 7.68
CA ARG A 64 -2.09 -0.89 9.05
C ARG A 64 -0.73 -0.44 9.59
N GLU A 65 0.28 -1.30 9.48
CA GLU A 65 1.62 -1.01 10.00
C GLU A 65 2.22 0.22 9.34
N PHE A 66 2.03 0.38 8.03
CA PHE A 66 2.50 1.56 7.30
C PHE A 66 1.77 2.84 7.75
N GLU A 67 0.44 2.79 7.89
CA GLU A 67 -0.35 3.92 8.38
C GLU A 67 0.10 4.35 9.79
N GLU A 68 0.32 3.39 10.70
CA GLU A 68 0.80 3.62 12.07
C GLU A 68 2.22 4.18 12.10
N GLU A 69 3.13 3.64 11.28
CA GLU A 69 4.52 4.11 11.24
C GLU A 69 4.62 5.57 10.78
N VAL A 70 3.82 5.95 9.77
CA VAL A 70 3.76 7.34 9.30
C VAL A 70 3.19 8.25 10.39
N GLU A 71 2.13 7.83 11.06
CA GLU A 71 1.50 8.59 12.15
C GLU A 71 2.47 8.82 13.32
N GLU A 72 3.16 7.77 13.77
CA GLU A 72 4.14 7.84 14.87
C GLU A 72 5.33 8.75 14.52
N ARG A 73 5.80 8.72 13.27
CA ARG A 73 6.98 9.50 12.85
C ARG A 73 6.68 10.96 12.53
N PHE A 74 5.49 11.26 12.03
CA PHE A 74 5.21 12.54 11.36
C PHE A 74 4.00 13.31 11.91
N ASN A 75 3.34 12.80 12.96
CA ASN A 75 2.26 13.47 13.68
C ASN A 75 0.99 13.80 12.87
N PHE A 76 0.82 13.17 11.71
CA PHE A 76 -0.44 13.18 10.95
C PHE A 76 -0.81 11.75 10.57
N SER A 77 -2.11 11.45 10.55
CA SER A 77 -2.59 10.11 10.23
C SER A 77 -2.93 10.02 8.74
N LEU A 78 -2.67 8.85 8.15
CA LEU A 78 -3.05 8.54 6.77
C LEU A 78 -4.03 7.36 6.77
N GLU A 79 -4.94 7.35 5.81
CA GLU A 79 -5.77 6.19 5.51
C GLU A 79 -5.68 5.87 4.01
N LEU A 80 -5.15 4.70 3.69
CA LEU A 80 -5.05 4.23 2.32
C LEU A 80 -6.43 3.80 1.80
N CYS A 81 -6.72 4.26 0.58
CA CYS A 81 -8.00 4.12 -0.08
C CYS A 81 -7.87 3.49 -1.47
N ASN A 82 -8.88 2.75 -1.88
CA ASN A 82 -8.99 2.26 -3.25
C ASN A 82 -9.24 3.42 -4.25
N LYS A 83 -9.35 3.07 -5.54
CA LYS A 83 -9.56 4.05 -6.63
C LYS A 83 -10.86 4.86 -6.50
N ASP A 84 -11.85 4.35 -5.78
CA ASP A 84 -13.13 5.02 -5.50
C ASP A 84 -13.07 5.91 -4.24
N ASN A 85 -11.88 6.17 -3.69
CA ASN A 85 -11.67 6.90 -2.43
C ASN A 85 -12.32 6.23 -1.20
N LYS A 86 -12.52 4.91 -1.24
CA LYS A 86 -12.99 4.13 -0.09
C LYS A 86 -11.81 3.48 0.63
N PRO A 87 -11.75 3.51 1.98
CA PRO A 87 -10.69 2.85 2.73
C PRO A 87 -10.59 1.35 2.39
N PHE A 88 -9.37 0.82 2.41
CA PHE A 88 -9.19 -0.63 2.32
C PHE A 88 -9.77 -1.31 3.58
N MET A 89 -10.70 -2.26 3.38
CA MET A 89 -11.33 -2.99 4.47
C MET A 89 -10.36 -3.98 5.14
N ASN A 90 -9.46 -4.59 4.35
CA ASN A 90 -8.47 -5.52 4.87
C ASN A 90 -7.16 -4.78 5.19
N LYS A 91 -7.06 -4.27 6.41
CA LYS A 91 -5.88 -3.54 6.89
C LYS A 91 -4.63 -4.42 7.09
N SER A 92 -4.79 -5.75 7.08
CA SER A 92 -3.69 -6.72 7.11
C SER A 92 -3.13 -7.05 5.71
N GLN A 93 -3.72 -6.51 4.63
CA GLN A 93 -3.15 -6.64 3.29
C GLN A 93 -1.77 -5.97 3.24
N HIS A 94 -0.81 -6.57 2.56
CA HIS A 94 0.52 -5.97 2.43
C HIS A 94 0.59 -4.93 1.31
N LEU A 95 1.42 -3.90 1.48
CA LEU A 95 1.58 -2.81 0.50
C LEU A 95 1.95 -3.33 -0.90
N PHE A 96 2.84 -4.32 -0.98
CA PHE A 96 3.23 -4.94 -2.26
C PHE A 96 2.06 -5.56 -3.05
N GLN A 97 0.90 -5.77 -2.42
CA GLN A 97 -0.28 -6.40 -3.01
C GLN A 97 -1.28 -5.39 -3.61
N ILE A 98 -1.09 -4.07 -3.46
CA ILE A 98 -2.05 -3.03 -3.91
C ILE A 98 -2.19 -2.92 -5.45
N ALA A 99 -1.42 -3.70 -6.19
CA ALA A 99 -1.34 -3.79 -7.66
C ALA A 99 -0.40 -2.77 -8.32
N CYS A 100 0.37 -3.28 -9.28
CA CYS A 100 1.20 -2.54 -10.22
C CYS A 100 0.32 -1.74 -11.20
N PRO A 101 0.83 -0.69 -11.86
CA PRO A 101 0.05 0.05 -12.85
C PRO A 101 -0.38 -0.91 -13.95
N PRO A 102 -1.62 -0.81 -14.45
CA PRO A 102 -1.98 -1.50 -15.68
C PRO A 102 -1.10 -0.92 -16.79
N THR A 103 -0.11 -1.67 -17.26
CA THR A 103 0.36 -1.49 -18.63
C THR A 103 -0.85 -1.69 -19.51
N ASP A 104 -1.17 -0.72 -20.38
CA ASP A 104 -2.22 -0.80 -21.40
C ASP A 104 -2.35 -2.23 -21.96
N ARG A 105 -3.26 -3.00 -21.40
CA ARG A 105 -3.73 -4.25 -21.94
C ARG A 105 -5.24 -4.24 -21.77
N LYS A 106 -5.88 -3.87 -22.88
CA LYS A 106 -7.20 -4.38 -23.22
C LYS A 106 -7.25 -5.87 -22.86
N ASP A 107 -8.34 -6.25 -22.20
CA ASP A 107 -8.74 -7.61 -21.89
C ASP A 107 -7.82 -8.36 -20.89
N ASP A 108 -8.34 -8.66 -19.69
CA ASP A 108 -8.86 -10.01 -19.45
C ASP A 108 -9.42 -10.18 -18.04
N ARG A 109 -10.50 -10.95 -17.99
CA ARG A 109 -11.04 -11.55 -16.77
C ARG A 109 -9.97 -12.48 -16.20
N ASN A 110 -9.36 -12.17 -15.06
CA ASN A 110 -8.87 -13.22 -14.15
C ASN A 110 -8.56 -12.68 -12.76
N TYR A 111 -9.59 -12.47 -11.94
CA TYR A 111 -9.44 -12.65 -10.50
C TYR A 111 -9.46 -14.16 -10.20
N GLN A 112 -8.47 -14.88 -10.70
CA GLN A 112 -8.15 -16.21 -10.20
C GLN A 112 -7.00 -15.99 -9.22
N LEU A 113 -7.40 -15.71 -7.97
CA LEU A 113 -6.55 -15.85 -6.81
C LEU A 113 -5.98 -17.27 -6.87
N ASP A 114 -4.69 -17.36 -7.17
CA ASP A 114 -3.91 -18.59 -7.20
C ASP A 114 -3.70 -19.07 -5.75
N ILE A 115 -4.80 -19.55 -5.14
CA ILE A 115 -4.77 -20.34 -3.92
C ILE A 115 -4.88 -21.80 -4.37
N SER A 116 -3.74 -22.37 -4.77
CA SER A 116 -3.58 -23.82 -4.82
C SER A 116 -2.95 -24.29 -3.51
N LEU A 117 -3.71 -24.14 -2.43
CA LEU A 117 -3.43 -24.76 -1.12
C LEU A 117 -3.56 -26.30 -1.21
N ASP A 118 -4.14 -26.82 -2.29
CA ASP A 118 -4.25 -28.26 -2.58
C ASP A 118 -2.91 -28.94 -2.93
N MET A 119 -1.88 -28.18 -3.31
CA MET A 119 -0.57 -28.76 -3.63
C MET A 119 0.29 -29.08 -2.39
N LEU A 120 -0.17 -28.71 -1.20
CA LEU A 120 0.60 -28.79 0.04
C LEU A 120 0.46 -30.11 0.83
N MET A 121 -0.42 -31.07 0.50
CA MET A 121 -0.70 -32.14 1.49
C MET A 121 -0.85 -33.60 1.04
N ASN A 122 -0.90 -34.02 -0.23
CA ASN A 122 -1.34 -35.42 -0.47
C ASN A 122 -0.81 -36.21 -1.68
N ASN A 123 0.51 -36.41 -1.84
CA ASN A 123 0.96 -37.71 -2.40
C ASN A 123 2.43 -38.08 -2.16
N ASN A 124 2.86 -38.01 -0.89
CA ASN A 124 3.99 -38.81 -0.45
C ASN A 124 3.52 -40.28 -0.30
N ARG A 125 4.04 -41.17 -1.17
CA ARG A 125 4.01 -42.67 -1.15
C ARG A 125 3.23 -43.33 -2.30
N GLN A 126 3.94 -43.77 -3.34
CA GLN A 126 4.23 -45.20 -3.57
C GLN A 126 5.01 -45.43 -4.88
N SER A 127 5.97 -46.33 -4.77
CA SER A 127 7.04 -46.76 -5.68
C SER A 127 6.56 -47.60 -6.89
N PRO A 128 7.44 -47.86 -7.90
CA PRO A 128 7.05 -48.36 -9.22
C PRO A 128 7.04 -49.89 -9.27
N GLN A 129 6.10 -50.49 -10.01
CA GLN A 129 6.24 -51.88 -10.47
C GLN A 129 5.83 -52.05 -11.93
N GLN A 130 6.68 -52.83 -12.60
CA GLN A 130 6.78 -53.20 -13.99
C GLN A 130 5.73 -54.22 -14.45
N ASN A 131 5.71 -54.37 -15.79
CA ASN A 131 5.38 -55.56 -16.58
C ASN A 131 3.91 -55.92 -16.73
N MET A 132 3.46 -56.59 -17.79
CA MET A 132 3.83 -56.85 -19.20
C MET A 132 2.80 -57.94 -19.62
N TRP A 133 2.37 -57.91 -20.88
CA TRP A 133 1.44 -58.83 -21.57
C TRP A 133 -0.05 -58.61 -21.34
#